data_AF-A0A3Q0J865-F1
#
_entry.id   AF-A0A3Q0J865-F1
#
_cell.length_a   1.000
_cell.length_b   1.000
_cell.length_c   1.000
_cell.angle_alpha   90.00
_cell.angle_beta   90.00
_cell.angle_gamma   90.00
#
_symmetry.space_group_name_H-M   'P 1'
#
loop_
_entity.id
_entity.type
_entity.pdbx_description
1 polymer ?
#
loop_
_entity_poly.entity_id
_entity_poly.type
_entity_poly.pdbx_seq_one_letter_code
_entity_poly.pdbx_strand_id
1 'polypeptide(L)'
;MEDDQFEEEEQDTPVNLPSGRKRMFSKELRCMMYGFGDDRNPYTESVDILEDAVIDFLVDMTQKAMEMGRTGRVPSPVSSCLPPMFKV
;
A
#
# COMPACT_ATOMS: atom_id res chain seq x y z
N MET A 1 26.25 22.15 11.57
CA MET A 1 25.56 21.89 12.84
C MET A 1 25.00 20.50 12.66
N GLU A 2 25.59 19.60 13.44
CA GLU A 2 25.50 18.15 13.50
C GLU A 2 25.07 17.36 12.25
N ASP A 3 26.06 16.71 11.64
CA ASP A 3 25.93 15.37 11.07
C ASP A 3 25.30 14.42 12.12
N ASP A 4 23.98 14.26 12.09
CA ASP A 4 23.31 13.19 12.82
C ASP A 4 23.25 11.98 11.89
N GLN A 5 24.18 11.06 12.14
CA GLN A 5 24.30 9.76 11.51
C GLN A 5 22.90 9.17 11.29
N PHE A 6 22.65 8.75 10.05
CA PHE A 6 21.77 7.61 9.80
C PHE A 6 22.23 6.50 10.75
N GLU A 7 21.56 6.31 11.89
CA GLU A 7 21.59 5.05 12.60
C GLU A 7 20.85 4.05 11.71
N GLU A 8 21.62 3.59 10.74
CA GLU A 8 21.35 2.50 9.82
C GLU A 8 21.53 1.17 10.61
N GLU A 9 20.85 1.03 11.74
CA GLU A 9 20.80 -0.21 12.53
C GLU A 9 19.39 -0.47 13.05
N GLU A 10 18.45 -0.72 12.14
CA GLU A 10 17.40 -1.71 12.43
C GLU A 10 17.23 -2.59 11.20
N GLN A 11 18.21 -3.47 11.06
CA GLN A 11 18.10 -4.84 10.59
C GLN A 11 16.86 -5.13 9.72
N ASP A 12 17.10 -5.21 8.42
CA ASP A 12 16.25 -5.72 7.32
C ASP A 12 15.86 -7.22 7.51
N THR A 13 15.63 -7.65 8.74
CA THR A 13 15.03 -8.96 9.01
C THR A 13 13.52 -8.81 8.94
N PRO A 14 12.82 -9.57 8.08
CA PRO A 14 11.39 -9.69 8.16
C PRO A 14 11.06 -10.25 9.55
N VAL A 15 10.67 -9.38 10.47
CA VAL A 15 10.24 -9.78 11.81
C VAL A 15 8.95 -10.54 11.60
N ASN A 16 9.02 -11.86 11.75
CA ASN A 16 7.86 -12.72 11.61
C ASN A 16 6.99 -12.51 12.86
N LEU A 17 6.02 -11.60 12.76
CA LEU A 17 5.05 -11.37 13.83
C LEU A 17 4.30 -12.70 14.08
N PRO A 18 3.91 -13.03 15.33
CA PRO A 18 3.20 -14.28 15.65
C PRO A 18 1.92 -14.56 14.83
N SER A 19 1.41 -13.56 14.09
CA SER A 19 0.30 -13.69 13.13
C SER A 19 0.72 -14.08 11.70
N GLY A 20 2.01 -14.36 11.46
CA GLY A 20 2.54 -14.74 10.14
C GLY A 20 2.54 -13.62 9.08
N ARG A 21 2.17 -12.39 9.47
CA ARG A 21 2.17 -11.22 8.58
C ARG A 21 3.56 -10.57 8.61
N LYS A 22 4.16 -10.42 7.43
CA LYS A 22 5.41 -9.68 7.24
C LYS A 22 5.11 -8.19 7.30
N ARG A 23 5.92 -7.43 8.05
CA ARG A 23 5.98 -5.98 7.93
C ARG A 23 6.55 -5.63 6.55
N MET A 24 5.80 -4.91 5.75
CA MET A 24 6.08 -4.58 4.35
C MET A 24 6.41 -3.10 4.14
N PHE A 25 5.92 -2.21 5.01
CA PHE A 25 6.00 -0.75 4.81
C PHE A 25 6.54 0.04 5.99
N SER A 26 7.08 -0.59 7.04
CA SER A 26 7.38 0.11 8.29
C SER A 26 8.41 1.24 8.13
N LYS A 27 9.39 1.10 7.23
CA LYS A 27 10.42 2.13 6.96
C LYS A 27 9.83 3.33 6.22
N GLU A 28 9.09 3.05 5.16
CA GLU A 28 8.43 4.04 4.32
C GLU A 28 7.37 4.80 5.10
N LEU A 29 6.63 4.09 5.96
CA LEU A 29 5.58 4.65 6.79
C LEU A 29 6.16 5.59 7.85
N ARG A 30 7.30 5.24 8.45
CA ARG A 30 8.01 6.12 9.39
C ARG A 30 8.46 7.43 8.71
N CYS A 31 9.02 7.35 7.51
CA CYS A 31 9.38 8.55 6.73
C CYS A 31 8.15 9.39 6.38
N MET A 32 7.04 8.74 6.04
CA MET A 32 5.79 9.42 5.71
C MET A 32 5.19 10.13 6.93
N MET A 33 5.15 9.47 8.09
CA MET A 33 4.67 10.05 9.36
C MET A 33 5.45 11.31 9.71
N TYR A 34 6.78 11.27 9.61
CA TYR A 34 7.61 12.47 9.77
C TYR A 34 7.30 13.55 8.72
N GLY A 35 7.08 13.17 7.47
CA GLY A 35 6.66 14.08 6.40
C GLY A 35 5.31 14.78 6.67
N PHE A 36 4.43 14.14 7.45
CA PHE A 36 3.16 14.72 7.91
C PHE A 36 3.27 15.50 9.24
N GLY A 37 4.47 15.58 9.82
CA GLY A 37 4.75 16.36 11.03
C GLY A 37 4.73 15.55 12.34
N ASP A 38 4.77 14.22 12.27
CA ASP A 38 5.04 13.38 13.44
C ASP A 38 6.52 13.46 13.86
N ASP A 39 6.87 12.83 14.98
CA ASP A 39 8.25 12.76 15.46
C ASP A 39 9.19 12.04 14.46
N ARG A 40 10.50 12.33 14.52
CA ARG A 40 11.50 11.64 13.71
C ARG A 40 11.57 10.14 14.04
N ASN A 41 11.31 9.77 15.28
CA ASN A 41 11.28 8.40 15.77
C ASN A 41 9.92 8.09 16.43
N PRO A 42 8.86 7.89 15.61
CA PRO A 42 7.54 7.57 16.12
C PRO A 42 7.53 6.19 16.80
N TYR A 43 6.59 6.00 17.73
CA TYR A 43 6.43 4.73 18.43
C TYR A 43 6.16 3.58 17.47
N THR A 44 6.81 2.43 17.71
CA THR A 44 6.66 1.21 16.90
C THR A 44 5.21 0.75 16.85
N GLU A 45 4.47 0.84 17.96
CA GLU A 45 3.04 0.52 18.01
C GLU A 45 2.21 1.42 17.09
N SER A 46 2.54 2.72 16.98
CA SER A 46 1.84 3.64 16.07
C SER A 46 2.10 3.29 14.61
N VAL A 47 3.35 2.93 14.27
CA VAL A 47 3.71 2.47 12.92
C VAL A 47 2.98 1.17 12.59
N ASP A 48 2.93 0.21 13.53
CA ASP A 48 2.25 -1.08 13.34
C ASP A 48 0.73 -0.91 13.12
N ILE A 49 0.07 -0.07 13.93
CA ILE A 49 -1.37 0.23 13.78
C ILE A 49 -1.64 0.88 12.42
N LEU A 50 -0.78 1.82 12.02
CA LEU A 50 -0.92 2.52 10.75
C LEU A 50 -0.67 1.58 9.56
N GLU A 51 0.27 0.64 9.67
CA GLU A 51 0.51 -0.39 8.67
C GLU A 51 -0.72 -1.28 8.47
N ASP A 52 -1.35 -1.72 9.56
CA ASP A 52 -2.60 -2.47 9.52
C ASP A 52 -3.73 -1.66 8.85
N ALA A 53 -3.89 -0.39 9.22
CA ALA A 53 -4.92 0.49 8.65
C ALA A 53 -4.72 0.73 7.13
N VAL A 54 -3.47 0.87 6.69
CA VAL A 54 -3.14 1.06 5.27
C VAL A 54 -3.46 -0.20 4.46
N ILE A 55 -3.14 -1.39 5.00
CA ILE A 55 -3.46 -2.65 4.33
C ILE A 55 -4.98 -2.80 4.16
N ASP A 56 -5.74 -2.56 5.23
CA ASP A 56 -7.20 -2.64 5.19
C ASP A 56 -7.80 -1.65 4.18
N PHE A 57 -7.27 -0.43 4.14
CA PHE A 57 -7.67 0.57 3.15
C PHE A 57 -7.39 0.14 1.71
N LEU A 58 -6.22 -0.44 1.43
CA LEU A 58 -5.87 -0.92 0.09
C LEU A 58 -6.79 -2.08 -0.34
N VAL A 59 -7.08 -3.00 0.57
CA VAL A 59 -7.99 -4.12 0.31
C VAL A 59 -9.41 -3.61 0.01
N ASP A 60 -9.94 -2.69 0.82
CA ASP A 60 -11.26 -2.11 0.61
C ASP A 60 -11.33 -1.29 -0.69
N MET A 61 -10.32 -0.46 -0.97
CA MET A 61 -10.25 0.34 -2.19
C MET A 61 -10.24 -0.55 -3.44
N THR A 62 -9.43 -1.61 -3.43
CA THR A 62 -9.33 -2.52 -4.58
C THR A 62 -10.62 -3.31 -4.79
N GLN A 63 -11.29 -3.72 -3.71
CA GLN A 63 -12.62 -4.35 -3.80
C GLN A 63 -13.65 -3.41 -4.44
N LYS A 64 -13.74 -2.17 -3.97
CA LYS A 64 -14.62 -1.14 -4.54
C LYS A 64 -14.31 -0.86 -6.01
N ALA A 65 -13.03 -0.78 -6.38
CA ALA A 65 -12.62 -0.57 -7.77
C ALA A 65 -13.00 -1.75 -8.67
N MET A 66 -12.88 -2.99 -8.19
CA MET A 66 -13.31 -4.19 -8.92
C MET A 66 -14.82 -4.22 -9.17
N GLU A 67 -15.62 -3.76 -8.21
CA GLU A 67 -17.08 -3.65 -8.38
C GLU A 67 -17.46 -2.64 -9.46
N MET A 68 -16.78 -1.48 -9.52
CA MET A 68 -17.02 -0.49 -10.58
C MET A 68 -16.67 -1.02 -11.98
N GLY A 69 -15.61 -1.82 -12.11
CA GLY A 69 -15.22 -2.44 -13.38
C GLY A 69 -16.19 -3.51 -13.91
N ARG A 70 -17.13 -4.00 -13.09
CA ARG A 70 -18.13 -5.02 -13.50
C ARG A 70 -19.39 -4.43 -14.11
N THR A 71 -19.59 -3.11 -14.02
CA THR A 71 -20.66 -2.42 -14.76
C THR A 71 -20.26 -2.25 -16.22
N GLY A 72 -20.85 -3.06 -17.08
CA GLY A 72 -21.02 -2.74 -18.49
C GLY A 72 -20.01 -3.39 -19.44
N ARG A 73 -20.37 -4.58 -19.92
CA ARG A 73 -20.40 -4.76 -21.38
C ARG A 73 -21.17 -3.58 -21.96
N VAL A 74 -20.48 -2.55 -22.41
CA VAL A 74 -21.09 -1.46 -23.17
C VAL A 74 -21.60 -2.09 -24.48
N PRO A 75 -22.91 -2.16 -24.77
CA PRO A 75 -23.36 -2.43 -26.12
C PRO A 75 -23.10 -1.14 -26.90
N SER A 76 -21.85 -0.96 -27.30
CA SER A 76 -21.46 0.14 -28.14
C SER A 76 -21.60 -0.29 -29.60
N PRO A 77 -22.09 0.59 -30.49
CA PRO A 77 -22.15 0.32 -31.92
C PRO A 77 -20.76 0.13 -32.56
N VAL A 78 -19.66 0.24 -31.79
CA VAL A 78 -18.30 -0.03 -32.26
C VAL A 78 -17.88 -1.51 -32.19
N SER A 79 -18.76 -2.41 -31.72
CA SER A 79 -18.53 -3.87 -31.76
C SER A 79 -18.26 -4.41 -33.19
N SER A 80 -18.75 -3.72 -34.22
CA SER A 80 -18.49 -4.08 -35.62
C SER A 80 -17.14 -3.58 -36.16
N CYS A 81 -16.42 -2.72 -35.42
CA CYS A 81 -15.21 -2.07 -35.91
C CYS A 81 -13.92 -2.50 -35.21
N LEU A 82 -13.98 -3.38 -34.19
CA LEU A 82 -12.76 -3.90 -33.56
C LEU A 82 -12.17 -5.08 -34.36
N PRO A 83 -10.87 -5.05 -34.68
CA PRO A 83 -10.20 -6.18 -35.32
C PRO A 83 -10.26 -7.43 -34.43
N PRO A 84 -10.25 -8.63 -35.02
CA PRO A 84 -10.60 -9.90 -34.37
C PRO A 84 -9.66 -10.34 -33.23
N MET A 85 -8.61 -9.58 -32.91
CA MET A 85 -7.63 -9.94 -31.88
C MET A 85 -8.12 -9.71 -30.43
N PHE A 86 -9.27 -9.06 -30.24
CA PHE A 86 -9.83 -8.75 -28.91
C PHE A 86 -11.21 -9.37 -28.66
N LYS A 87 -11.56 -10.43 -29.38
CA LYS A 87 -12.66 -11.32 -28.97
C LYS A 87 -12.04 -12.48 -28.20
N VAL A 88 -12.22 -12.48 -26.88
CA VAL A 88 -12.08 -13.69 -26.04
C VAL A 88 -13.23 -14.63 -26.38
#